data_AF-A0A497V346-F1
#
_entry.id   AF-A0A497V346-F1
#
_cell.length_a   1.000
_cell.length_b   1.000
_cell.length_c   1.000
_cell.angle_alpha   90.00
_cell.angle_beta   90.00
_cell.angle_gamma   90.00
#
_symmetry.space_group_name_H-M   'P 1'
#
loop_
_entity.id
_entity.type
_entity.pdbx_description
1 polymer ?
#
loop_
_entity_poly.entity_id
_entity_poly.type
_entity_poly.pdbx_seq_one_letter_code
_entity_poly.pdbx_strand_id
1 'polypeptide(L)'
;MVFAKTRTTLRRLAAGLLPALAVGAAALSGGSAGAMALASHGNTLILSGPVIGGDLAMVKDAFAANPKIDLVVLRNSHGGDAWTGYRVGELLREAGVTTAVSGYCISSCSRMFLGGKQRVFTNDYPADRTYVGFHGHYNAQGNLDPQAVSQGGLYAWTLKHSDGKADPALVKRWIAIEKNRGAANFFHPDVAPALGHSVFFCDGLQAQKVTSCEALGTHALERGVITDERRIASPDQDALPEKQRARQFPASGYAALDASHKLPLDAPAGLEQYQRYLLASLPRAFAVAPTRKHWAWVAGGADDVNAQALKRCEERAQQACVLYSVDDNVVYK
;
A
#
# COMPACT_ATOMS: atom_id res chain seq x y z
N MET A 1 73.57 44.41 25.42
CA MET A 1 73.87 43.15 26.13
C MET A 1 72.82 42.13 25.70
N VAL A 2 73.01 41.36 24.61
CA VAL A 2 73.59 39.99 24.51
C VAL A 2 73.12 39.07 25.67
N PHE A 3 72.47 37.90 25.49
CA PHE A 3 72.74 36.77 24.60
C PHE A 3 71.54 35.79 24.43
N ALA A 4 71.62 35.00 23.33
CA ALA A 4 71.21 33.60 23.05
C ALA A 4 69.76 33.12 23.29
N LYS A 5 68.99 32.68 22.27
CA LYS A 5 69.04 31.42 21.45
C LYS A 5 68.83 30.12 22.24
N THR A 6 67.67 29.49 22.00
CA THR A 6 67.55 28.04 21.75
C THR A 6 66.28 27.77 20.93
N ARG A 7 66.47 27.15 19.76
CA ARG A 7 65.42 26.63 18.88
C ARG A 7 65.16 25.18 19.28
N THR A 8 63.90 24.81 19.50
CA THR A 8 63.49 23.41 19.63
C THR A 8 62.42 23.12 18.58
N THR A 9 62.77 22.22 17.67
CA THR A 9 61.97 21.71 16.56
C THR A 9 60.81 20.84 17.05
N LEU A 10 59.56 21.26 16.84
CA LEU A 10 58.41 20.35 16.92
C LEU A 10 58.18 19.64 15.58
N ARG A 11 58.29 18.31 15.62
CA ARG A 11 57.93 17.38 14.56
C ARG A 11 56.44 17.51 14.22
N ARG A 12 56.14 17.75 12.95
CA ARG A 12 54.79 17.61 12.38
C ARG A 12 54.42 16.11 12.34
N LEU A 13 53.41 15.71 13.10
CA LEU A 13 52.69 14.46 12.87
C LEU A 13 51.59 14.75 11.85
N ALA A 14 51.75 14.22 10.64
CA ALA A 14 50.71 14.22 9.62
C ALA A 14 49.66 13.16 10.00
N ALA A 15 48.48 13.61 10.43
CA ALA A 15 47.30 12.76 10.52
C ALA A 15 46.68 12.64 9.13
N GLY A 16 46.70 11.44 8.56
CA GLY A 16 46.03 11.13 7.30
C GLY A 16 44.52 11.26 7.45
N LEU A 17 43.91 12.12 6.62
CA LEU A 17 42.48 12.18 6.42
C LEU A 17 42.05 11.03 5.50
N LEU A 18 41.33 10.05 6.04
CA LEU A 18 40.50 9.15 5.25
C LEU A 18 39.25 9.91 4.79
N PRO A 19 38.82 9.83 3.52
CA PRO A 19 37.58 10.46 3.09
C PRO A 19 36.42 9.62 3.62
N ALA A 20 35.61 10.19 4.49
CA ALA A 20 34.33 9.62 4.86
C ALA A 20 33.42 9.65 3.62
N LEU A 21 33.10 8.48 3.07
CA LEU A 21 31.99 8.34 2.13
C LEU A 21 30.71 8.73 2.86
N ALA A 22 30.24 9.96 2.62
CA ALA A 22 28.90 10.36 2.99
C ALA A 22 27.90 9.63 2.09
N VAL A 23 27.43 8.47 2.55
CA VAL A 23 26.22 7.84 2.01
C VAL A 23 25.06 8.72 2.45
N GLY A 24 24.61 9.61 1.56
CA GLY A 24 23.42 10.41 1.78
C GLY A 24 22.19 9.50 1.84
N ALA A 25 21.71 9.23 3.04
CA ALA A 25 20.38 8.65 3.24
C ALA A 25 19.35 9.70 2.81
N ALA A 26 18.69 9.46 1.67
CA ALA A 26 17.57 10.27 1.25
C ALA A 26 16.41 10.04 2.25
N ALA A 27 16.16 11.05 3.09
CA ALA A 27 15.03 11.08 4.00
C ALA A 27 13.72 11.27 3.20
N LEU A 28 12.82 10.30 3.30
CA LEU A 28 11.44 10.44 2.83
C LEU A 28 10.61 11.07 3.95
N SER A 29 10.56 12.40 3.99
CA SER A 29 9.68 13.16 4.87
C SER A 29 8.25 13.24 4.33
N GLY A 30 7.28 13.24 5.26
CA GLY A 30 5.83 13.24 5.01
C GLY A 30 5.33 14.22 3.94
N GLY A 31 4.40 13.72 3.14
CA GLY A 31 4.01 14.30 1.86
C GLY A 31 3.29 15.64 1.94
N SER A 32 3.81 16.60 1.18
CA SER A 32 2.96 17.37 0.27
C SER A 32 2.10 16.40 -0.55
N ALA A 33 0.90 16.79 -0.98
CA ALA A 33 0.15 16.06 -2.01
C ALA A 33 0.97 16.09 -3.32
N GLY A 34 1.98 15.24 -3.41
CA GLY A 34 2.88 15.10 -4.54
C GLY A 34 2.19 14.39 -5.67
N ALA A 35 2.71 14.56 -6.88
CA ALA A 35 2.30 13.78 -8.04
C ALA A 35 2.43 12.27 -7.79
N MET A 36 1.88 11.44 -8.68
CA MET A 36 2.21 10.02 -8.63
C MET A 36 3.73 9.86 -8.71
N ALA A 37 4.27 9.00 -7.86
CA ALA A 37 5.64 8.53 -7.99
C ALA A 37 5.72 7.54 -9.15
N LEU A 38 6.68 7.75 -10.06
CA LEU A 38 6.99 6.84 -11.16
C LEU A 38 8.38 6.23 -10.94
N ALA A 39 8.46 4.90 -10.97
CA ALA A 39 9.71 4.15 -10.98
C ALA A 39 9.78 3.25 -12.22
N SER A 40 10.95 3.17 -12.85
CA SER A 40 11.19 2.35 -14.04
C SER A 40 12.14 1.19 -13.73
N HIS A 41 11.73 -0.02 -14.11
CA HIS A 41 12.49 -1.26 -13.90
C HIS A 41 12.47 -2.09 -15.19
N GLY A 42 13.48 -1.92 -16.05
CA GLY A 42 13.47 -2.55 -17.38
C GLY A 42 12.24 -2.11 -18.19
N ASN A 43 11.42 -3.08 -18.61
CA ASN A 43 10.16 -2.84 -19.32
C ASN A 43 8.95 -2.59 -18.40
N THR A 44 9.17 -2.45 -17.08
CA THR A 44 8.10 -2.18 -16.12
C THR A 44 8.09 -0.72 -15.69
N LEU A 45 6.91 -0.10 -15.69
CA LEU A 45 6.65 1.11 -14.91
C LEU A 45 5.90 0.75 -13.63
N ILE A 46 6.23 1.43 -12.54
CA ILE A 46 5.50 1.36 -11.27
C ILE A 46 5.01 2.76 -10.96
N LEU A 47 3.69 2.91 -10.84
CA LEU A 47 3.02 4.17 -10.54
C LEU A 47 2.37 4.08 -9.17
N SER A 48 2.76 4.96 -8.23
CA SER A 48 2.29 4.92 -6.85
C SER A 48 1.79 6.27 -6.35
N GLY A 49 0.84 6.27 -5.41
CA GLY A 49 0.36 7.49 -4.77
C GLY A 49 -0.83 8.17 -5.48
N PRO A 50 -1.15 9.43 -5.15
CA PRO A 50 -2.34 10.11 -5.65
C PRO A 50 -2.21 10.49 -7.12
N VAL A 51 -3.31 10.42 -7.86
CA VAL A 51 -3.39 10.82 -9.27
C VAL A 51 -3.66 12.31 -9.37
N ILE A 52 -2.82 13.04 -10.10
CA ILE A 52 -2.95 14.48 -10.36
C ILE A 52 -2.86 14.80 -11.87
N GLY A 53 -3.27 16.00 -12.26
CA GLY A 53 -3.29 16.45 -13.66
C GLY A 53 -1.98 16.27 -14.44
N GLY A 54 -0.83 16.38 -13.76
CA GLY A 54 0.50 16.26 -14.38
C GLY A 54 0.91 14.83 -14.76
N ASP A 55 0.25 13.81 -14.22
CA ASP A 55 0.73 12.42 -14.38
C ASP A 55 0.58 11.91 -15.82
N LEU A 56 -0.39 12.43 -16.58
CA LEU A 56 -0.54 12.04 -17.99
C LEU A 56 0.72 12.39 -18.81
N ALA A 57 1.28 13.58 -18.61
CA ALA A 57 2.49 14.00 -19.30
C ALA A 57 3.68 13.12 -18.87
N MET A 58 3.84 12.93 -17.55
CA MET A 58 4.88 12.07 -16.99
C MET A 58 4.84 10.64 -17.56
N VAL A 59 3.66 10.03 -17.65
CA VAL A 59 3.52 8.67 -18.20
C VAL A 59 3.81 8.65 -19.70
N LYS A 60 3.36 9.65 -20.48
CA LYS A 60 3.70 9.77 -21.90
C LYS A 60 5.20 9.87 -22.12
N ASP A 61 5.88 10.69 -21.33
CA ASP A 61 7.33 10.86 -21.41
C ASP A 61 8.07 9.56 -21.09
N ALA A 62 7.58 8.77 -20.13
CA ALA A 62 8.13 7.46 -19.81
C ALA A 62 8.01 6.45 -20.96
N PHE A 63 6.86 6.39 -21.64
CA PHE A 63 6.68 5.56 -22.84
C PHE A 63 7.51 6.04 -24.03
N ALA A 64 7.65 7.36 -24.20
CA ALA A 64 8.51 7.92 -25.23
C ALA A 64 9.99 7.57 -24.99
N ALA A 65 10.43 7.61 -23.74
CA ALA A 65 11.79 7.24 -23.34
C ALA A 65 12.06 5.73 -23.44
N ASN A 66 11.04 4.89 -23.18
CA ASN A 66 11.15 3.44 -23.30
C ASN A 66 9.93 2.82 -24.01
N PRO A 67 9.95 2.69 -25.35
CA PRO A 67 8.84 2.11 -26.10
C PRO A 67 8.67 0.59 -25.90
N LYS A 68 9.56 -0.07 -25.12
CA LYS A 68 9.47 -1.50 -24.81
C LYS A 68 8.66 -1.80 -23.55
N ILE A 69 8.14 -0.78 -22.87
CA ILE A 69 7.31 -0.98 -21.67
C ILE A 69 6.12 -1.87 -22.01
N ASP A 70 6.00 -3.00 -21.31
CA ASP A 70 4.96 -4.01 -21.51
C ASP A 70 4.16 -4.30 -20.22
N LEU A 71 4.62 -3.79 -19.07
CA LEU A 71 3.98 -3.92 -17.77
C LEU A 71 3.92 -2.57 -17.05
N VAL A 72 2.73 -2.24 -16.53
CA VAL A 72 2.51 -1.10 -15.64
C VAL A 72 1.87 -1.57 -14.34
N VAL A 73 2.63 -1.48 -13.24
CA VAL A 73 2.17 -1.80 -11.89
C VAL A 73 1.58 -0.53 -11.27
N LEU A 74 0.31 -0.59 -10.87
CA LEU A 74 -0.35 0.47 -10.12
C LEU A 74 -0.38 0.09 -8.64
N ARG A 75 0.27 0.91 -7.81
CA ARG A 75 0.57 0.57 -6.42
C ARG A 75 0.01 1.57 -5.42
N ASN A 76 -0.73 1.06 -4.44
CA ASN A 76 -1.22 1.82 -3.27
C ASN A 76 -1.76 3.22 -3.61
N SER A 77 -2.64 3.30 -4.61
CA SER A 77 -3.22 4.56 -5.08
C SER A 77 -4.70 4.65 -4.76
N HIS A 78 -5.09 5.73 -4.07
CA HIS A 78 -6.49 6.08 -3.82
C HIS A 78 -7.14 6.79 -5.02
N GLY A 79 -6.40 6.96 -6.13
CA GLY A 79 -6.80 7.78 -7.26
C GLY A 79 -6.63 9.27 -6.99
N GLY A 80 -7.51 10.09 -7.54
CA GLY A 80 -7.41 11.54 -7.52
C GLY A 80 -8.09 12.13 -8.76
N ASP A 81 -7.37 12.92 -9.54
CA ASP A 81 -7.90 13.56 -10.76
C ASP A 81 -8.55 12.55 -11.72
N ALA A 82 -9.85 12.72 -11.98
CA ALA A 82 -10.64 11.75 -12.73
C ALA A 82 -10.30 11.76 -14.22
N TRP A 83 -10.05 12.94 -14.78
CA TRP A 83 -9.69 13.10 -16.18
C TRP A 83 -8.37 12.39 -16.50
N THR A 84 -7.36 12.59 -15.66
CA THR A 84 -6.05 11.93 -15.78
C THR A 84 -6.19 10.42 -15.69
N GLY A 85 -7.01 9.92 -14.75
CA GLY A 85 -7.27 8.47 -14.63
C GLY A 85 -7.79 7.85 -15.93
N TYR A 86 -8.74 8.51 -16.61
CA TYR A 86 -9.21 8.05 -17.93
C TYR A 86 -8.12 8.13 -18.99
N ARG A 87 -7.43 9.26 -19.09
CA ARG A 87 -6.45 9.48 -20.16
C ARG A 87 -5.24 8.58 -20.05
N VAL A 88 -4.77 8.32 -18.84
CA VAL A 88 -3.72 7.33 -18.63
C VAL A 88 -4.27 5.95 -18.95
N GLY A 89 -5.48 5.58 -18.52
CA GLY A 89 -6.08 4.29 -18.90
C GLY A 89 -6.19 4.09 -20.42
N GLU A 90 -6.59 5.12 -21.17
CA GLU A 90 -6.62 5.11 -22.64
C GLU A 90 -5.23 4.92 -23.24
N LEU A 91 -4.24 5.68 -22.77
CA LEU A 91 -2.85 5.54 -23.18
C LEU A 91 -2.31 4.11 -22.94
N LEU A 92 -2.58 3.52 -21.77
CA LEU A 92 -2.17 2.15 -21.46
C LEU A 92 -2.86 1.13 -22.37
N ARG A 93 -4.13 1.35 -22.72
CA ARG A 93 -4.86 0.49 -23.66
C ARG A 93 -4.25 0.56 -25.06
N GLU A 94 -3.96 1.78 -25.54
CA GLU A 94 -3.36 2.03 -26.85
C GLU A 94 -1.95 1.44 -26.95
N ALA A 95 -1.15 1.55 -25.89
CA ALA A 95 0.17 0.93 -25.79
C ALA A 95 0.10 -0.60 -25.70
N GLY A 96 -1.07 -1.18 -25.41
CA GLY A 96 -1.28 -2.62 -25.38
C GLY A 96 -0.61 -3.34 -24.19
N VAL A 97 -0.30 -2.61 -23.12
CA VAL A 97 0.43 -3.15 -21.97
C VAL A 97 -0.43 -4.03 -21.06
N THR A 98 0.23 -4.81 -20.23
CA THR A 98 -0.36 -5.43 -19.04
C THR A 98 -0.41 -4.41 -17.92
N THR A 99 -1.54 -4.30 -17.22
CA THR A 99 -1.61 -3.60 -15.94
C THR A 99 -1.70 -4.58 -14.79
N ALA A 100 -1.04 -4.25 -13.69
CA ALA A 100 -1.03 -5.07 -12.49
C ALA A 100 -1.31 -4.25 -11.24
N VAL A 101 -2.06 -4.79 -10.29
CA VAL A 101 -2.35 -4.10 -9.03
C VAL A 101 -1.47 -4.63 -7.90
N SER A 102 -0.81 -3.70 -7.20
CA SER A 102 0.09 -3.94 -6.07
C SER A 102 -0.45 -3.21 -4.84
N GLY A 103 -1.01 -3.96 -3.89
CA GLY A 103 -1.83 -3.38 -2.82
C GLY A 103 -3.15 -2.88 -3.40
N TYR A 104 -3.52 -1.61 -3.19
CA TYR A 104 -4.81 -1.09 -3.66
C TYR A 104 -4.72 -0.12 -4.83
N CYS A 105 -5.77 -0.10 -5.65
CA CYS A 105 -5.93 0.82 -6.78
C CYS A 105 -7.39 1.24 -6.90
N ILE A 106 -7.73 2.43 -6.40
CA ILE A 106 -9.09 2.90 -6.20
C ILE A 106 -9.36 4.15 -7.05
N SER A 107 -10.62 4.42 -7.39
CA SER A 107 -11.02 5.66 -8.07
C SER A 107 -10.34 5.83 -9.44
N SER A 108 -9.68 6.95 -9.68
CA SER A 108 -8.92 7.22 -10.90
C SER A 108 -7.84 6.18 -11.17
N CYS A 109 -7.25 5.56 -10.13
CA CYS A 109 -6.33 4.45 -10.33
C CYS A 109 -7.04 3.24 -10.97
N SER A 110 -8.24 2.88 -10.53
CA SER A 110 -8.93 1.72 -11.09
C SER A 110 -9.30 1.92 -12.57
N ARG A 111 -9.48 3.18 -13.00
CA ARG A 111 -9.60 3.55 -14.42
C ARG A 111 -8.29 3.35 -15.17
N MET A 112 -7.16 3.76 -14.60
CA MET A 112 -5.85 3.45 -15.19
C MET A 112 -5.64 1.94 -15.32
N PHE A 113 -5.95 1.18 -14.28
CA PHE A 113 -5.83 -0.28 -14.26
C PHE A 113 -6.69 -0.94 -15.35
N LEU A 114 -7.97 -0.56 -15.45
CA LEU A 114 -8.89 -1.13 -16.43
C LEU A 114 -8.48 -0.82 -17.89
N GLY A 115 -7.64 0.20 -18.09
CA GLY A 115 -6.98 0.51 -19.35
C GLY A 115 -6.08 -0.60 -19.89
N GLY A 116 -5.50 -1.46 -19.05
CA GLY A 116 -4.62 -2.54 -19.50
C GLY A 116 -5.29 -3.51 -20.46
N LYS A 117 -4.54 -3.95 -21.48
CA LYS A 117 -5.01 -4.97 -22.43
C LYS A 117 -5.04 -6.35 -21.78
N GLN A 118 -4.09 -6.61 -20.89
CA GLN A 118 -4.14 -7.69 -19.91
C GLN A 118 -4.13 -7.07 -18.51
N ARG A 119 -4.81 -7.70 -17.56
CA ARG A 119 -5.06 -7.15 -16.23
C ARG A 119 -4.91 -8.25 -15.18
N VAL A 120 -3.95 -8.10 -14.27
CA VAL A 120 -3.60 -9.10 -13.25
C VAL A 120 -3.48 -8.49 -11.87
N PHE A 121 -3.47 -9.34 -10.84
CA PHE A 121 -3.04 -8.96 -9.51
C PHE A 121 -1.56 -9.31 -9.31
N THR A 122 -0.88 -8.57 -8.43
CA THR A 122 0.46 -8.98 -7.97
C THR A 122 0.37 -9.89 -6.73
N ASN A 123 1.50 -10.43 -6.30
CA ASN A 123 1.71 -11.05 -4.98
C ASN A 123 2.65 -10.20 -4.09
N ASP A 124 2.74 -8.90 -4.39
CA ASP A 124 3.55 -7.91 -3.67
C ASP A 124 3.09 -7.71 -2.22
N TYR A 125 1.76 -7.71 -2.04
CA TYR A 125 1.07 -7.51 -0.76
C TYR A 125 0.17 -8.72 -0.47
N PRO A 126 -0.25 -8.90 0.80
CA PRO A 126 -1.25 -9.90 1.16
C PRO A 126 -2.50 -9.80 0.29
N ALA A 127 -3.05 -10.97 -0.05
CA ALA A 127 -4.16 -11.09 -0.99
C ALA A 127 -5.43 -10.38 -0.49
N ASP A 128 -5.67 -10.41 0.82
CA ASP A 128 -6.78 -9.74 1.52
C ASP A 128 -6.61 -8.22 1.66
N ARG A 129 -5.50 -7.66 1.16
CA ARG A 129 -5.22 -6.22 1.09
C ARG A 129 -4.93 -5.74 -0.33
N THR A 130 -5.05 -6.64 -1.30
CA THR A 130 -4.78 -6.34 -2.70
C THR A 130 -6.09 -6.31 -3.49
N TYR A 131 -6.56 -5.11 -3.87
CA TYR A 131 -7.87 -4.95 -4.52
C TYR A 131 -7.96 -3.73 -5.43
N VAL A 132 -8.93 -3.78 -6.34
CA VAL A 132 -9.31 -2.67 -7.23
C VAL A 132 -10.67 -2.13 -6.82
N GLY A 133 -10.76 -0.82 -6.58
CA GLY A 133 -11.99 -0.16 -6.12
C GLY A 133 -12.62 0.75 -7.17
N PHE A 134 -13.88 0.52 -7.50
CA PHE A 134 -14.65 1.33 -8.45
C PHE A 134 -15.75 2.12 -7.75
N HIS A 135 -15.86 3.41 -8.09
CA HIS A 135 -16.91 4.30 -7.59
C HIS A 135 -17.11 5.52 -8.52
N GLY A 136 -18.01 6.42 -8.16
CA GLY A 136 -18.34 7.65 -8.90
C GLY A 136 -17.25 8.74 -8.88
N HIS A 137 -17.69 9.98 -9.18
CA HIS A 137 -16.89 11.21 -9.12
C HIS A 137 -17.43 12.06 -7.98
N TYR A 138 -16.58 12.80 -7.29
CA TYR A 138 -16.96 13.49 -6.06
C TYR A 138 -16.43 14.91 -6.06
N ASN A 139 -17.18 15.82 -5.44
CA ASN A 139 -16.70 17.17 -5.17
C ASN A 139 -15.71 17.18 -3.99
N ALA A 140 -15.17 18.35 -3.67
CA ALA A 140 -14.19 18.53 -2.59
C ALA A 140 -14.72 18.13 -1.19
N GLN A 141 -16.04 18.11 -1.00
CA GLN A 141 -16.69 17.68 0.24
C GLN A 141 -16.94 16.15 0.28
N GLY A 142 -16.55 15.43 -0.77
CA GLY A 142 -16.74 13.98 -0.87
C GLY A 142 -18.16 13.55 -1.20
N ASN A 143 -19.00 14.47 -1.69
CA ASN A 143 -20.35 14.17 -2.17
C ASN A 143 -20.32 13.84 -3.66
N LEU A 144 -21.13 12.86 -4.06
CA LEU A 144 -21.26 12.46 -5.47
C LEU A 144 -21.54 13.67 -6.35
N ASP A 145 -20.86 13.73 -7.49
CA ASP A 145 -21.11 14.66 -8.58
C ASP A 145 -21.68 13.87 -9.79
N PRO A 146 -23.02 13.74 -9.90
CA PRO A 146 -23.65 12.99 -10.97
C PRO A 146 -23.38 13.58 -12.35
N GLN A 147 -23.19 14.91 -12.42
CA GLN A 147 -22.90 15.60 -13.67
C GLN A 147 -21.51 15.21 -14.17
N ALA A 148 -20.49 15.24 -13.30
CA ALA A 148 -19.14 14.81 -13.64
C ALA A 148 -19.09 13.32 -14.03
N VAL A 149 -19.82 12.45 -13.33
CA VAL A 149 -19.94 11.02 -13.68
C VAL A 149 -20.48 10.84 -15.09
N SER A 150 -21.57 11.56 -15.43
CA SER A 150 -22.23 11.48 -16.73
C SER A 150 -21.38 12.07 -17.85
N GLN A 151 -20.84 13.28 -17.66
CA GLN A 151 -19.99 13.96 -18.64
C GLN A 151 -18.69 13.21 -18.92
N GLY A 152 -18.09 12.60 -17.89
CA GLY A 152 -16.92 11.73 -18.03
C GLY A 152 -17.23 10.37 -18.64
N GLY A 153 -18.50 10.03 -18.89
CA GLY A 153 -18.92 8.79 -19.52
C GLY A 153 -18.58 7.53 -18.71
N LEU A 154 -18.46 7.62 -17.38
CA LEU A 154 -17.90 6.54 -16.54
C LEU A 154 -18.58 5.19 -16.77
N TYR A 155 -19.90 5.18 -16.91
CA TYR A 155 -20.68 3.97 -17.15
C TYR A 155 -20.24 3.28 -18.45
N ALA A 156 -20.30 3.99 -19.58
CA ALA A 156 -19.95 3.46 -20.89
C ALA A 156 -18.46 3.11 -20.96
N TRP A 157 -17.60 3.95 -20.37
CA TRP A 157 -16.17 3.72 -20.28
C TRP A 157 -15.87 2.40 -19.56
N THR A 158 -16.55 2.11 -18.45
CA THR A 158 -16.32 0.89 -17.68
C THR A 158 -16.79 -0.36 -18.44
N LEU A 159 -17.97 -0.30 -19.07
CA LEU A 159 -18.46 -1.41 -19.89
C LEU A 159 -17.51 -1.72 -21.06
N LYS A 160 -16.98 -0.67 -21.71
CA LYS A 160 -16.01 -0.80 -22.81
C LYS A 160 -14.71 -1.46 -22.37
N HIS A 161 -14.14 -1.06 -21.22
CA HIS A 161 -12.79 -1.50 -20.81
C HIS A 161 -12.78 -2.79 -19.97
N SER A 162 -13.94 -3.28 -19.56
CA SER A 162 -14.14 -4.60 -18.93
C SER A 162 -14.38 -5.73 -19.95
N ASP A 163 -14.06 -5.49 -21.23
CA ASP A 163 -14.29 -6.43 -22.34
C ASP A 163 -15.76 -6.86 -22.45
N GLY A 164 -16.69 -5.96 -22.09
CA GLY A 164 -18.13 -6.19 -22.10
C GLY A 164 -18.66 -7.08 -20.96
N LYS A 165 -17.81 -7.46 -20.00
CA LYS A 165 -18.17 -8.39 -18.92
C LYS A 165 -18.68 -7.72 -17.64
N ALA A 166 -18.44 -6.43 -17.45
CA ALA A 166 -18.96 -5.74 -16.27
C ALA A 166 -20.50 -5.80 -16.25
N ASP A 167 -21.06 -6.14 -15.10
CA ASP A 167 -22.51 -6.16 -14.90
C ASP A 167 -23.05 -4.72 -14.94
N PRO A 168 -23.90 -4.36 -15.92
CA PRO A 168 -24.48 -3.02 -16.03
C PRO A 168 -25.22 -2.54 -14.78
N ALA A 169 -25.89 -3.44 -14.05
CA ALA A 169 -26.61 -3.08 -12.83
C ALA A 169 -25.62 -2.74 -11.71
N LEU A 170 -24.58 -3.56 -11.54
CA LEU A 170 -23.53 -3.30 -10.56
C LEU A 170 -22.73 -2.03 -10.88
N VAL A 171 -22.46 -1.75 -12.17
CA VAL A 171 -21.82 -0.49 -12.60
C VAL A 171 -22.66 0.70 -12.18
N LYS A 172 -23.98 0.66 -12.43
CA LYS A 172 -24.90 1.72 -11.99
C LYS A 172 -24.88 1.91 -10.48
N ARG A 173 -24.81 0.82 -9.70
CA ARG A 173 -24.70 0.89 -8.24
C ARG A 173 -23.43 1.62 -7.80
N TRP A 174 -22.25 1.25 -8.32
CA TRP A 174 -21.01 1.84 -7.81
C TRP A 174 -20.79 3.28 -8.28
N ILE A 175 -21.28 3.68 -9.45
CA ILE A 175 -21.15 5.08 -9.91
C ILE A 175 -22.11 6.02 -9.18
N ALA A 176 -23.11 5.48 -8.47
CA ALA A 176 -24.13 6.22 -7.73
C ALA A 176 -23.87 6.25 -6.21
N ILE A 177 -22.74 5.73 -5.73
CA ILE A 177 -22.35 5.78 -4.31
C ILE A 177 -22.27 7.25 -3.87
N GLU A 178 -23.05 7.63 -2.85
CA GLU A 178 -23.23 9.04 -2.45
C GLU A 178 -21.97 9.67 -1.84
N LYS A 179 -21.14 8.87 -1.16
CA LYS A 179 -19.95 9.33 -0.43
C LYS A 179 -18.68 8.69 -0.99
N ASN A 180 -17.62 9.49 -1.10
CA ASN A 180 -16.30 9.07 -1.61
C ASN A 180 -15.54 8.04 -0.76
N ARG A 181 -16.19 7.44 0.23
CA ARG A 181 -15.65 6.39 1.09
C ARG A 181 -16.15 5.00 0.68
N GLY A 182 -17.09 4.93 -0.25
CA GLY A 182 -17.63 3.68 -0.78
C GLY A 182 -16.96 3.26 -2.09
N ALA A 183 -17.01 1.97 -2.38
CA ALA A 183 -16.56 1.40 -3.65
C ALA A 183 -17.12 -0.02 -3.83
N ALA A 184 -17.22 -0.47 -5.08
CA ALA A 184 -17.20 -1.89 -5.39
C ALA A 184 -15.73 -2.35 -5.45
N ASN A 185 -15.33 -3.19 -4.50
CA ASN A 185 -13.96 -3.63 -4.32
C ASN A 185 -13.80 -5.06 -4.82
N PHE A 186 -12.91 -5.23 -5.78
CA PHE A 186 -12.59 -6.51 -6.40
C PHE A 186 -11.24 -6.98 -5.92
N PHE A 187 -11.22 -8.11 -5.23
CA PHE A 187 -10.03 -8.86 -4.87
C PHE A 187 -9.78 -9.93 -5.92
N HIS A 188 -8.61 -10.54 -5.85
CA HIS A 188 -8.32 -11.73 -6.63
C HIS A 188 -9.27 -12.89 -6.21
N PRO A 189 -9.74 -13.75 -7.13
CA PRO A 189 -10.69 -14.83 -6.82
C PRO A 189 -10.23 -15.81 -5.72
N ASP A 190 -8.92 -16.07 -5.61
CA ASP A 190 -8.31 -16.97 -4.62
C ASP A 190 -8.52 -16.58 -3.14
N VAL A 191 -9.01 -15.36 -2.84
CA VAL A 191 -9.29 -14.96 -1.46
C VAL A 191 -10.62 -15.50 -0.94
N ALA A 192 -11.52 -15.94 -1.83
CA ALA A 192 -12.86 -16.37 -1.47
C ALA A 192 -12.90 -17.51 -0.42
N PRO A 193 -12.02 -18.53 -0.45
CA PRO A 193 -11.99 -19.54 0.61
C PRO A 193 -11.69 -18.98 2.01
N ALA A 194 -10.90 -17.90 2.10
CA ALA A 194 -10.51 -17.28 3.37
C ALA A 194 -11.52 -16.22 3.83
N LEU A 195 -12.09 -15.45 2.89
CA LEU A 195 -12.96 -14.30 3.18
C LEU A 195 -14.44 -14.57 2.92
N GLY A 196 -14.80 -15.77 2.45
CA GLY A 196 -16.14 -16.13 1.97
C GLY A 196 -16.44 -15.60 0.55
N HIS A 197 -15.93 -14.42 0.20
CA HIS A 197 -16.16 -13.75 -1.08
C HIS A 197 -14.90 -13.02 -1.56
N SER A 198 -14.87 -12.69 -2.86
CA SER A 198 -13.78 -11.89 -3.47
C SER A 198 -14.23 -10.50 -3.95
N VAL A 199 -15.51 -10.15 -3.75
CA VAL A 199 -16.05 -8.85 -4.13
C VAL A 199 -16.92 -8.30 -3.00
N PHE A 200 -16.67 -7.06 -2.62
CA PHE A 200 -17.35 -6.38 -1.52
C PHE A 200 -17.79 -4.97 -1.94
N PHE A 201 -19.07 -4.66 -1.75
CA PHE A 201 -19.66 -3.36 -2.06
C PHE A 201 -19.84 -2.54 -0.78
N CYS A 202 -19.07 -1.45 -0.66
CA CYS A 202 -19.18 -0.50 0.44
C CYS A 202 -19.98 0.74 -0.02
N ASP A 203 -21.02 1.11 0.73
CA ASP A 203 -21.89 2.27 0.44
C ASP A 203 -21.26 3.63 0.77
N GLY A 204 -20.16 3.62 1.55
CA GLY A 204 -19.45 4.83 1.98
C GLY A 204 -20.10 5.61 3.11
N LEU A 205 -21.20 5.13 3.68
CA LEU A 205 -21.91 5.77 4.79
C LEU A 205 -21.25 5.49 6.13
N GLN A 206 -20.63 4.32 6.28
CA GLN A 206 -19.95 3.88 7.49
C GLN A 206 -18.45 3.62 7.24
N ALA A 207 -17.62 3.99 8.22
CA ALA A 207 -16.21 3.65 8.21
C ALA A 207 -16.04 2.20 8.70
N GLN A 208 -15.75 1.29 7.79
CA GLN A 208 -15.58 -0.13 8.08
C GLN A 208 -14.53 -0.76 7.17
N LYS A 209 -14.08 -1.98 7.52
CA LYS A 209 -13.21 -2.77 6.66
C LYS A 209 -13.95 -3.12 5.37
N VAL A 210 -13.23 -3.12 4.25
CA VAL A 210 -13.79 -3.49 2.94
C VAL A 210 -14.45 -4.87 2.99
N THR A 211 -13.80 -5.84 3.65
CA THR A 211 -14.28 -7.22 3.80
C THR A 211 -15.47 -7.37 4.75
N SER A 212 -15.91 -6.29 5.40
CA SER A 212 -17.11 -6.24 6.24
C SER A 212 -18.31 -5.58 5.54
N CYS A 213 -18.14 -5.12 4.29
CA CYS A 213 -19.21 -4.56 3.48
C CYS A 213 -20.09 -5.66 2.84
N GLU A 214 -21.13 -5.27 2.07
CA GLU A 214 -22.01 -6.21 1.36
C GLU A 214 -21.18 -7.12 0.45
N ALA A 215 -21.23 -8.42 0.70
CA ALA A 215 -20.54 -9.40 -0.12
C ALA A 215 -21.34 -9.73 -1.39
N LEU A 216 -20.66 -9.76 -2.53
CA LEU A 216 -21.28 -10.04 -3.83
C LEU A 216 -20.88 -11.43 -4.34
N GLY A 217 -21.86 -12.17 -4.87
CA GLY A 217 -21.67 -13.50 -5.46
C GLY A 217 -21.05 -13.47 -6.86
N THR A 218 -19.88 -12.85 -7.00
CA THR A 218 -19.13 -12.75 -8.26
C THR A 218 -17.64 -12.60 -7.99
N HIS A 219 -16.82 -12.49 -9.03
CA HIS A 219 -15.38 -12.31 -8.92
C HIS A 219 -14.80 -11.42 -10.03
N ALA A 220 -13.56 -10.99 -9.84
CA ALA A 220 -12.90 -10.03 -10.73
C ALA A 220 -12.77 -10.52 -12.18
N LEU A 221 -12.52 -11.81 -12.41
CA LEU A 221 -12.41 -12.38 -13.76
C LEU A 221 -13.77 -12.42 -14.47
N GLU A 222 -14.82 -12.81 -13.75
CA GLU A 222 -16.18 -12.86 -14.29
C GLU A 222 -16.65 -11.48 -14.75
N ARG A 223 -16.32 -10.42 -14.00
CA ARG A 223 -16.72 -9.03 -14.30
C ARG A 223 -15.75 -8.30 -15.22
N GLY A 224 -14.73 -8.98 -15.75
CA GLY A 224 -13.74 -8.40 -16.65
C GLY A 224 -12.85 -7.34 -15.99
N VAL A 225 -12.76 -7.31 -14.67
CA VAL A 225 -11.83 -6.44 -13.94
C VAL A 225 -10.40 -6.94 -14.17
N ILE A 226 -10.18 -8.25 -14.04
CA ILE A 226 -8.96 -8.94 -14.49
C ILE A 226 -9.21 -9.75 -15.75
N THR A 227 -8.15 -10.06 -16.49
CA THR A 227 -8.19 -10.96 -17.65
C THR A 227 -7.49 -12.29 -17.38
N ASP A 228 -6.73 -12.38 -16.29
CA ASP A 228 -5.88 -13.52 -15.95
C ASP A 228 -5.75 -13.65 -14.42
N GLU A 229 -5.91 -14.87 -13.91
CA GLU A 229 -5.84 -15.22 -12.48
C GLU A 229 -4.41 -15.52 -12.01
N ARG A 230 -3.43 -15.47 -12.90
CA ARG A 230 -2.03 -15.54 -12.47
C ARG A 230 -1.70 -14.28 -11.68
N ARG A 231 -1.03 -14.49 -10.54
CA ARG A 231 -0.35 -13.42 -9.81
C ARG A 231 1.06 -13.26 -10.34
N ILE A 232 1.50 -12.02 -10.49
CA ILE A 232 2.89 -11.70 -10.83
C ILE A 232 3.61 -11.02 -9.67
N ALA A 233 4.94 -11.08 -9.64
CA ALA A 233 5.73 -10.24 -8.74
C ALA A 233 6.16 -8.98 -9.48
N SER A 234 6.10 -7.82 -8.80
CA SER A 234 6.78 -6.62 -9.31
C SER A 234 8.30 -6.82 -9.24
N PRO A 235 9.06 -6.15 -10.13
CA PRO A 235 10.52 -6.28 -10.17
C PRO A 235 11.22 -5.74 -8.91
N ASP A 236 10.55 -4.90 -8.12
CA ASP A 236 11.04 -4.35 -6.86
C ASP A 236 10.37 -4.97 -5.63
N GLN A 237 9.65 -6.09 -5.79
CA GLN A 237 8.91 -6.73 -4.68
C GLN A 237 9.80 -6.97 -3.46
N ASP A 238 11.05 -7.39 -3.67
CA ASP A 238 12.00 -7.65 -2.60
C ASP A 238 12.48 -6.37 -1.88
N ALA A 239 12.29 -5.20 -2.46
CA ALA A 239 12.58 -3.93 -1.81
C ALA A 239 11.38 -3.40 -1.00
N LEU A 240 10.20 -4.02 -1.08
CA LEU A 240 9.02 -3.53 -0.39
C LEU A 240 9.20 -3.58 1.14
N PRO A 241 8.90 -2.49 1.87
CA PRO A 241 9.10 -2.44 3.33
C PRO A 241 8.41 -3.58 4.09
N GLU A 242 7.22 -3.99 3.67
CA GLU A 242 6.49 -5.11 4.27
C GLU A 242 7.19 -6.46 4.05
N LYS A 243 7.69 -6.72 2.83
CA LYS A 243 8.46 -7.94 2.52
C LYS A 243 9.78 -7.98 3.29
N GLN A 244 10.45 -6.84 3.43
CA GLN A 244 11.66 -6.71 4.24
C GLN A 244 11.38 -6.98 5.72
N ARG A 245 10.34 -6.35 6.30
CA ARG A 245 9.94 -6.61 7.69
C ARG A 245 9.54 -8.06 7.91
N ALA A 246 8.76 -8.66 7.01
CA ALA A 246 8.37 -10.07 7.12
C ALA A 246 9.58 -11.03 7.09
N ARG A 247 10.64 -10.72 6.33
CA ARG A 247 11.90 -11.49 6.34
C ARG A 247 12.72 -11.28 7.60
N GLN A 248 12.76 -10.06 8.12
CA GLN A 248 13.46 -9.72 9.36
C GLN A 248 12.77 -10.35 10.59
N PHE A 249 11.44 -10.42 10.55
CA PHE A 249 10.56 -10.88 11.62
C PHE A 249 9.66 -12.03 11.11
N PRO A 250 10.23 -13.20 10.79
CA PRO A 250 9.45 -14.33 10.28
C PRO A 250 8.53 -14.88 11.36
N ALA A 251 7.39 -15.44 10.95
CA ALA A 251 6.50 -16.14 11.86
C ALA A 251 7.25 -17.26 12.59
N SER A 252 7.17 -17.24 13.92
CA SER A 252 7.82 -18.20 14.81
C SER A 252 7.18 -19.59 14.81
N GLY A 253 5.90 -19.67 14.38
CA GLY A 253 5.05 -20.85 14.56
C GLY A 253 4.40 -20.96 15.94
N TYR A 254 4.63 -19.99 16.86
CA TYR A 254 4.08 -20.02 18.22
C TYR A 254 2.54 -20.01 18.27
N ALA A 255 1.90 -19.16 17.45
CA ALA A 255 0.44 -19.05 17.37
C ALA A 255 0.00 -18.36 16.06
N ALA A 256 -1.26 -18.56 15.68
CA ALA A 256 -1.93 -17.67 14.72
C ALA A 256 -2.14 -16.29 15.36
N LEU A 257 -2.16 -15.23 14.54
CA LEU A 257 -2.26 -13.85 15.02
C LEU A 257 -3.57 -13.59 15.79
N ASP A 258 -4.67 -14.16 15.36
CA ASP A 258 -6.00 -14.01 15.97
C ASP A 258 -6.24 -14.93 17.18
N ALA A 259 -5.32 -15.86 17.47
CA ALA A 259 -5.37 -16.76 18.62
C ALA A 259 -5.08 -16.02 19.94
N SER A 260 -6.00 -15.14 20.36
CA SER A 260 -5.85 -14.25 21.52
C SER A 260 -5.58 -15.01 22.83
N HIS A 261 -6.02 -16.27 22.92
CA HIS A 261 -5.75 -17.16 24.06
C HIS A 261 -4.28 -17.59 24.18
N LYS A 262 -3.45 -17.38 23.14
CA LYS A 262 -2.00 -17.62 23.14
C LYS A 262 -1.18 -16.38 23.49
N LEU A 263 -1.80 -15.19 23.52
CA LEU A 263 -1.12 -13.95 23.88
C LEU A 263 -0.54 -14.07 25.31
N PRO A 264 0.77 -13.90 25.52
CA PRO A 264 1.41 -14.02 26.83
C PRO A 264 1.17 -12.76 27.67
N LEU A 265 -0.10 -12.51 27.98
CA LEU A 265 -0.58 -11.35 28.69
C LEU A 265 -1.80 -11.73 29.54
N ASP A 266 -1.75 -11.43 30.83
CA ASP A 266 -2.80 -11.77 31.80
C ASP A 266 -3.70 -10.56 32.14
N ALA A 267 -3.41 -9.39 31.57
CA ALA A 267 -4.14 -8.15 31.82
C ALA A 267 -5.37 -8.01 30.89
N PRO A 268 -6.62 -7.95 31.41
CA PRO A 268 -7.81 -7.81 30.59
C PRO A 268 -7.79 -6.57 29.68
N ALA A 269 -7.30 -5.44 30.21
CA ALA A 269 -7.16 -4.21 29.43
C ALA A 269 -6.22 -4.38 28.22
N GLY A 270 -5.22 -5.26 28.31
CA GLY A 270 -4.33 -5.49 27.17
C GLY A 270 -4.87 -6.48 26.15
N LEU A 271 -5.80 -7.38 26.53
CA LEU A 271 -6.58 -8.16 25.56
C LEU A 271 -7.47 -7.25 24.71
N GLU A 272 -8.12 -6.25 25.32
CA GLU A 272 -8.89 -5.24 24.58
C GLU A 272 -7.98 -4.43 23.63
N GLN A 273 -6.80 -4.01 24.11
CA GLN A 273 -5.82 -3.33 23.25
C GLN A 273 -5.28 -4.22 22.13
N TYR A 274 -5.16 -5.53 22.36
CA TYR A 274 -4.77 -6.48 21.34
C TYR A 274 -5.82 -6.57 20.23
N GLN A 275 -7.11 -6.57 20.57
CA GLN A 275 -8.19 -6.50 19.57
C GLN A 275 -8.09 -5.23 18.73
N ARG A 276 -7.79 -4.08 19.33
CA ARG A 276 -7.55 -2.82 18.59
C ARG A 276 -6.32 -2.91 17.70
N TYR A 277 -5.24 -3.54 18.18
CA TYR A 277 -4.02 -3.80 17.42
C TYR A 277 -4.31 -4.65 16.16
N LEU A 278 -5.12 -5.72 16.27
CA LEU A 278 -5.51 -6.55 15.13
C LEU A 278 -6.25 -5.79 14.02
N LEU A 279 -6.90 -4.67 14.38
CA LEU A 279 -7.60 -3.79 13.45
C LEU A 279 -6.74 -2.61 12.95
N ALA A 280 -5.57 -2.39 13.56
CA ALA A 280 -4.73 -1.24 13.25
C ALA A 280 -4.04 -1.38 11.89
N SER A 281 -3.79 -0.24 11.24
CA SER A 281 -3.09 -0.16 9.95
C SER A 281 -1.66 -0.68 10.03
N LEU A 282 -1.16 -1.25 8.93
CA LEU A 282 0.26 -1.53 8.79
C LEU A 282 1.08 -0.24 8.55
N PRO A 283 2.38 -0.24 8.89
CA PRO A 283 3.07 -1.26 9.68
C PRO A 283 2.60 -1.26 11.14
N ARG A 284 2.73 -2.38 11.86
CA ARG A 284 2.37 -2.44 13.29
C ARG A 284 3.23 -3.43 14.08
N ALA A 285 3.35 -3.21 15.38
CA ALA A 285 4.04 -4.12 16.29
C ALA A 285 3.39 -4.15 17.66
N PHE A 286 3.37 -5.32 18.30
CA PHE A 286 2.88 -5.53 19.66
C PHE A 286 3.99 -6.13 20.51
N ALA A 287 4.33 -5.47 21.62
CA ALA A 287 5.35 -5.89 22.57
C ALA A 287 4.73 -6.25 23.92
N VAL A 288 5.31 -7.25 24.57
CA VAL A 288 4.87 -7.81 25.86
C VAL A 288 6.05 -7.92 26.82
N ALA A 289 5.79 -7.66 28.09
CA ALA A 289 6.77 -7.86 29.16
C ALA A 289 6.74 -9.33 29.65
N PRO A 290 7.89 -9.93 30.00
CA PRO A 290 7.96 -11.26 30.62
C PRO A 290 7.07 -11.46 31.86
N THR A 291 6.73 -10.38 32.57
CA THR A 291 5.80 -10.43 33.71
C THR A 291 4.35 -10.71 33.31
N ARG A 292 4.03 -10.68 32.02
CA ARG A 292 2.67 -10.84 31.44
C ARG A 292 1.67 -9.77 31.92
N LYS A 293 2.15 -8.68 32.53
CA LYS A 293 1.31 -7.60 33.07
C LYS A 293 1.37 -6.31 32.24
N HIS A 294 2.42 -6.12 31.45
CA HIS A 294 2.64 -4.90 30.69
C HIS A 294 2.81 -5.21 29.20
N TRP A 295 2.34 -4.27 28.39
CA TRP A 295 2.39 -4.32 26.94
C TRP A 295 2.42 -2.91 26.36
N ALA A 296 2.81 -2.83 25.10
CA ALA A 296 2.58 -1.66 24.26
C ALA A 296 2.48 -2.08 22.80
N TRP A 297 1.81 -1.27 21.99
CA TRP A 297 1.76 -1.47 20.55
C TRP A 297 1.81 -0.13 19.83
N VAL A 298 2.26 -0.17 18.59
CA VAL A 298 2.38 0.97 17.68
C VAL A 298 1.94 0.52 16.30
N ALA A 299 1.31 1.42 15.54
CA ALA A 299 0.85 1.16 14.19
C ALA A 299 0.93 2.44 13.33
N GLY A 300 0.99 2.27 12.01
CA GLY A 300 0.98 3.37 11.03
C GLY A 300 2.34 4.08 10.89
N GLY A 301 2.30 5.38 10.58
CA GLY A 301 3.44 6.21 10.12
C GLY A 301 4.55 6.52 11.13
N ALA A 302 4.82 5.61 12.07
CA ALA A 302 6.00 5.67 12.92
C ALA A 302 7.23 5.16 12.13
N ASP A 303 8.37 5.85 12.27
CA ASP A 303 9.62 5.51 11.57
C ASP A 303 10.08 4.06 11.82
N ASP A 304 9.91 3.58 13.05
CA ASP A 304 10.14 2.19 13.45
C ASP A 304 9.09 1.77 14.49
N VAL A 305 8.02 1.11 14.03
CA VAL A 305 6.95 0.59 14.90
C VAL A 305 7.47 -0.43 15.92
N ASN A 306 8.50 -1.20 15.57
CA ASN A 306 9.03 -2.27 16.41
C ASN A 306 9.78 -1.69 17.60
N ALA A 307 10.74 -0.79 17.32
CA ALA A 307 11.52 -0.11 18.36
C ALA A 307 10.62 0.72 19.29
N GLN A 308 9.61 1.40 18.74
CA GLN A 308 8.69 2.19 19.55
C GLN A 308 7.76 1.33 20.42
N ALA A 309 7.28 0.19 19.91
CA ALA A 309 6.48 -0.75 20.71
C ALA A 309 7.29 -1.31 21.89
N LEU A 310 8.54 -1.72 21.63
CA LEU A 310 9.47 -2.18 22.68
C LEU A 310 9.72 -1.09 23.72
N LYS A 311 10.18 0.10 23.29
CA LYS A 311 10.48 1.22 24.19
C LYS A 311 9.29 1.56 25.11
N ARG A 312 8.08 1.70 24.55
CA ARG A 312 6.88 2.02 25.34
C ARG A 312 6.51 0.91 26.31
N CYS A 313 6.75 -0.35 25.95
CA CYS A 313 6.52 -1.48 26.85
C CYS A 313 7.52 -1.45 28.01
N GLU A 314 8.80 -1.24 27.70
CA GLU A 314 9.90 -1.21 28.67
C GLU A 314 9.78 -0.07 29.67
N GLU A 315 9.40 1.13 29.21
CA GLU A 315 9.12 2.28 30.07
C GLU A 315 7.99 2.00 31.07
N ARG A 316 6.97 1.22 30.68
CA ARG A 316 5.84 0.86 31.57
C ARG A 316 6.19 -0.30 32.50
N ALA A 317 6.92 -1.28 31.99
CA ALA A 317 7.26 -2.50 32.69
C ALA A 317 8.47 -2.34 33.62
N GLN A 318 9.30 -1.31 33.39
CA GLN A 318 10.59 -1.10 34.04
C GLN A 318 11.54 -2.32 33.89
N GLN A 319 11.43 -3.01 32.76
CA GLN A 319 12.23 -4.17 32.38
C GLN A 319 12.22 -4.37 30.86
N ALA A 320 13.13 -5.19 30.34
CA ALA A 320 13.15 -5.56 28.92
C ALA A 320 11.84 -6.23 28.49
N CYS A 321 11.33 -5.84 27.32
CA CYS A 321 10.18 -6.45 26.67
C CYS A 321 10.61 -7.22 25.42
N VAL A 322 9.70 -8.03 24.89
CA VAL A 322 9.90 -8.75 23.63
C VAL A 322 8.75 -8.48 22.67
N LEU A 323 9.02 -8.57 21.37
CA LEU A 323 7.98 -8.50 20.35
C LEU A 323 7.15 -9.78 20.39
N TYR A 324 5.84 -9.62 20.55
CA TYR A 324 4.90 -10.71 20.35
C TYR A 324 4.56 -10.86 18.87
N SER A 325 4.24 -9.76 18.19
CA SER A 325 3.92 -9.74 16.77
C SER A 325 4.47 -8.51 16.06
N VAL A 326 4.78 -8.70 14.77
CA VAL A 326 5.22 -7.67 13.81
C VAL A 326 4.39 -7.85 12.55
N ASP A 327 3.67 -6.81 12.14
CA ASP A 327 2.65 -6.82 11.11
C ASP A 327 1.64 -7.96 11.34
N ASP A 328 1.68 -9.01 10.52
CA ASP A 328 0.80 -10.18 10.62
C ASP A 328 1.51 -11.43 11.17
N ASN A 329 2.81 -11.33 11.47
CA ASN A 329 3.60 -12.44 11.98
C ASN A 329 3.62 -12.41 13.52
N VAL A 330 3.25 -13.54 14.15
CA VAL A 330 3.61 -13.79 15.54
C VAL A 330 5.08 -14.22 15.60
N VAL A 331 5.92 -13.40 16.23
CA VAL A 331 7.38 -13.61 16.32
C VAL A 331 7.88 -14.03 17.70
N TYR A 332 6.95 -14.11 18.66
CA TYR A 332 7.19 -14.61 20.01
C TYR A 332 7.74 -16.04 20.01
N LYS A 333 8.62 -16.38 20.97
CA LYS A 333 9.23 -17.71 21.10
C LYS A 333 9.08 -18.23 22.52
#